data_AF-A0A0S7ZX28-F1
#
_entry.id   AF-A0A0S7ZX28-F1
#
_cell.length_a   1.000
_cell.length_b   1.000
_cell.length_c   1.000
_cell.angle_alpha   90.00
_cell.angle_beta   90.00
_cell.angle_gamma   90.00
#
_symmetry.space_group_name_H-M   'P 1'
#
loop_
_entity.id
_entity.type
_entity.pdbx_description
1 polymer ?
#
loop_
_entity_poly.entity_id
_entity_poly.type
_entity_poly.pdbx_seq_one_letter_code
_entity_poly.pdbx_strand_id
1 'polypeptide(L)'
;MTRNYDTAISYYKKHLESAKELSEIELMTIMKRILTVNTQVYNRPQDAIKELGKLKDYPGHTKFSKKNLEEWLAGLKELEKQQLSKITNPDFEQLKAYVNNILGPLDDPGTADFPSKKEKVARVWLRGRLYHYLNTLPPREEIPVILYWLSIVDRSIDYSFYYSLADMYLKECMLQYTSHPYAQKCYDEYEAYITFSYSGSRGTDIPDDIADELKALKVRVYSAPKQ
;
A
#
# COMPACT_ATOMS: atom_id res chain seq x y z
N MET A 1 -19.44 11.46 3.34
CA MET A 1 -18.80 11.71 4.65
C MET A 1 -17.32 11.99 4.40
N THR A 2 -16.89 13.25 4.43
CA THR A 2 -15.48 13.63 4.19
C THR A 2 -14.66 13.38 5.45
N ARG A 3 -13.59 12.57 5.35
CA ARG A 3 -12.68 12.31 6.46
C ARG A 3 -11.95 13.62 6.84
N ASN A 4 -12.01 14.03 8.11
CA ASN A 4 -11.35 15.24 8.61
C ASN A 4 -9.98 14.91 9.22
N TYR A 5 -8.96 14.87 8.36
CA TYR A 5 -7.62 14.46 8.73
C TYR A 5 -6.86 15.51 9.56
N ASP A 6 -7.15 16.80 9.37
CA ASP A 6 -6.55 17.88 10.16
C ASP A 6 -6.96 17.77 11.64
N THR A 7 -8.25 17.56 11.88
CA THR A 7 -8.77 17.30 13.23
C THR A 7 -8.17 16.03 13.82
N ALA A 8 -8.04 14.95 13.04
CA ALA A 8 -7.41 13.71 13.52
C ALA A 8 -5.95 13.92 13.94
N ILE A 9 -5.14 14.63 13.14
CA ILE A 9 -3.76 14.99 13.50
C ILE A 9 -3.72 15.80 14.79
N SER A 10 -4.63 16.76 14.95
CA SER A 10 -4.70 17.58 16.17
C SER A 10 -4.98 16.74 17.42
N TYR A 11 -5.84 15.71 17.31
CA TYR A 11 -6.13 14.82 18.43
C TYR A 11 -4.94 13.91 18.77
N TYR A 12 -4.20 13.40 17.77
CA TYR A 12 -2.99 12.64 18.05
C TYR A 12 -1.93 13.47 18.77
N LYS A 13 -1.75 14.73 18.36
CA LYS A 13 -0.85 15.68 19.03
C LYS A 13 -1.26 15.92 20.48
N LYS A 14 -2.53 16.25 20.71
CA LYS A 14 -3.07 16.42 22.08
C LYS A 14 -2.87 15.16 22.93
N HIS A 15 -3.10 13.99 22.35
CA HIS A 15 -2.92 12.73 23.06
C HIS A 15 -1.45 12.50 23.46
N LEU A 16 -0.50 12.75 22.54
CA LEU A 16 0.95 12.70 22.81
C LEU A 16 1.38 13.66 23.93
N GLU A 17 0.80 14.86 23.97
CA GLU A 17 1.11 15.89 24.97
C GLU A 17 0.49 15.59 26.34
N SER A 18 -0.72 15.02 26.36
CA SER A 18 -1.48 14.76 27.60
C SER A 18 -1.16 13.42 28.26
N ALA A 19 -0.64 12.46 27.50
CA ALA A 19 -0.36 11.12 28.00
C ALA A 19 0.91 11.15 28.86
N LYS A 20 0.77 10.71 30.13
CA LYS A 20 1.93 10.53 31.02
C LYS A 20 2.89 9.47 30.46
N GLU A 21 2.34 8.39 29.91
CA GLU A 21 3.06 7.34 29.19
C GLU A 21 2.17 6.79 28.08
N LEU A 22 2.77 6.44 26.94
CA LEU A 22 2.12 5.69 25.86
C LEU A 22 2.79 4.33 25.74
N SER A 23 2.00 3.29 25.48
CA SER A 23 2.56 2.01 25.06
C SER A 23 3.27 2.17 23.71
N GLU A 24 4.24 1.28 23.42
CA GLU A 24 4.92 1.28 22.12
C GLU A 24 3.93 1.12 20.96
N ILE A 25 2.87 0.32 21.15
CA ILE A 25 1.84 0.07 20.13
C ILE A 25 1.07 1.36 19.81
N GLU A 26 0.69 2.13 20.82
CA GLU A 26 0.00 3.41 20.64
C GLU A 26 0.91 4.42 19.95
N LEU A 27 2.17 4.54 20.39
CA LEU A 27 3.15 5.43 19.78
C LEU A 27 3.39 5.08 18.31
N MET A 28 3.61 3.80 18.00
CA MET A 28 3.76 3.30 16.63
C MET A 28 2.53 3.58 15.77
N THR A 29 1.33 3.41 16.33
CA THR A 29 0.07 3.70 15.63
C THR A 29 -0.04 5.18 15.28
N ILE A 30 0.27 6.07 16.23
CA ILE A 30 0.23 7.51 16.02
C ILE A 30 1.26 7.92 14.95
N MET A 31 2.50 7.47 15.06
CA MET A 31 3.55 7.76 14.07
C MET A 31 3.16 7.31 12.67
N LYS A 32 2.63 6.09 12.54
CA LYS A 32 2.18 5.56 11.25
C LYS A 32 1.01 6.35 10.65
N ARG A 33 0.08 6.83 11.49
CA ARG A 33 -1.02 7.72 11.03
C ARG A 33 -0.49 9.07 10.57
N ILE A 34 0.44 9.68 11.31
CA ILE A 34 1.12 10.92 10.89
C ILE A 34 1.82 10.72 9.54
N LEU A 35 2.59 9.64 9.39
CA LEU A 35 3.27 9.29 8.14
C LEU A 35 2.27 9.17 6.99
N THR A 36 1.22 8.35 7.17
CA THR A 36 0.24 8.04 6.12
C THR A 36 -0.52 9.29 5.70
N VAL A 37 -1.07 10.06 6.64
CA VAL A 37 -1.88 11.24 6.30
C VAL A 37 -1.04 12.27 5.56
N ASN A 38 0.14 12.62 6.07
CA ASN A 38 0.96 13.65 5.44
C ASN A 38 1.53 13.18 4.10
N THR A 39 1.93 11.91 3.96
CA THR A 39 2.60 11.42 2.75
C THR A 39 1.61 11.01 1.67
N GLN A 40 0.56 10.25 2.02
CA GLN A 40 -0.40 9.70 1.07
C GLN A 40 -1.51 10.68 0.72
N VAL A 41 -2.11 11.30 1.75
CA VAL A 41 -3.33 12.12 1.58
C VAL A 41 -2.94 13.54 1.16
N TYR A 42 -2.08 14.20 1.94
CA TYR A 42 -1.73 15.59 1.67
C TYR A 42 -0.57 15.76 0.68
N ASN A 43 0.21 14.71 0.42
CA ASN A 43 1.43 14.79 -0.39
C ASN A 43 2.45 15.81 0.17
N ARG A 44 2.58 15.87 1.49
CA ARG A 44 3.44 16.79 2.27
C ARG A 44 4.39 15.99 3.17
N PRO A 45 5.36 15.25 2.62
CA PRO A 45 6.33 14.51 3.42
C PRO A 45 7.17 15.39 4.35
N GLN A 46 7.39 16.68 4.03
CA GLN A 46 8.05 17.62 4.95
C GLN A 46 7.29 17.81 6.26
N ASP A 47 5.96 17.86 6.20
CA ASP A 47 5.12 17.92 7.39
C ASP A 47 5.27 16.63 8.19
N ALA A 48 5.36 15.47 7.53
CA ALA A 48 5.65 14.20 8.20
C ALA A 48 7.03 14.23 8.88
N ILE A 49 8.08 14.73 8.22
CA ILE A 49 9.44 14.84 8.79
C ILE A 49 9.42 15.72 10.03
N LYS A 50 8.74 16.88 9.95
CA LYS A 50 8.64 17.82 11.07
C LYS A 50 7.91 17.21 12.25
N GLU A 51 6.77 16.58 12.03
CA GLU A 51 5.95 16.03 13.12
C GLU A 51 6.56 14.77 13.74
N LEU A 52 7.06 13.84 12.91
CA LEU A 52 7.76 12.64 13.40
C LEU A 52 9.10 12.99 14.06
N GLY A 53 9.78 14.03 13.58
CA GLY A 53 11.05 14.50 14.15
C GLY A 53 10.94 14.93 15.61
N LYS A 54 9.79 15.45 16.04
CA LYS A 54 9.51 15.81 17.45
C LYS A 54 9.43 14.59 18.37
N LEU A 55 9.19 13.40 17.81
CA LEU A 55 8.99 12.18 18.58
C LEU A 55 10.28 11.42 18.85
N LYS A 56 11.41 11.78 18.25
CA LYS A 56 12.70 11.07 18.40
C LYS A 56 13.11 10.80 19.85
N ASP A 57 12.86 11.78 20.70
CA ASP A 57 13.25 11.76 22.11
C ASP A 57 12.07 11.44 23.04
N TYR A 58 10.93 11.01 22.48
CA TYR A 58 9.77 10.65 23.28
C TYR A 58 10.09 9.46 24.19
N PRO A 59 9.79 9.53 25.50
CA PRO A 59 10.23 8.52 26.47
C PRO A 59 9.62 7.13 26.26
N GLY A 60 8.45 7.03 25.62
CA GLY A 60 7.76 5.76 25.33
C GLY A 60 8.41 4.90 24.23
N HIS A 61 9.58 5.30 23.72
CA HIS A 61 10.28 4.58 22.67
C HIS A 61 11.08 3.37 23.18
N THR A 62 10.95 2.23 22.50
CA THR A 62 11.91 1.12 22.58
C THR A 62 12.94 1.20 21.45
N LYS A 63 13.95 0.32 21.46
CA LYS A 63 14.90 0.20 20.33
C LYS A 63 14.19 -0.06 18.99
N PHE A 64 13.09 -0.82 19.01
CA PHE A 64 12.33 -1.15 17.81
C PHE A 64 11.62 0.07 17.22
N SER A 65 10.84 0.80 18.02
CA SER A 65 10.15 2.00 17.55
C SER A 65 11.09 3.13 17.15
N LYS A 66 12.24 3.31 17.82
CA LYS A 66 13.28 4.26 17.38
C LYS A 66 13.82 3.92 16.00
N LYS A 67 14.19 2.65 15.78
CA LYS A 67 14.69 2.19 14.48
C LYS A 67 13.66 2.43 13.37
N ASN A 68 12.39 2.09 13.61
CA ASN A 68 11.33 2.32 12.63
C ASN A 68 11.15 3.82 12.31
N LEU A 69 11.18 4.68 13.34
CA LEU A 69 11.10 6.13 13.18
C LEU A 69 12.27 6.67 12.36
N GLU A 70 13.49 6.23 12.64
CA GLU A 70 14.69 6.61 11.88
C GLU A 70 14.61 6.20 10.41
N GLU A 71 14.20 4.96 10.13
CA GLU A 71 14.03 4.46 8.76
C GLU A 71 12.91 5.23 8.02
N TRP A 72 11.80 5.53 8.68
CA TRP A 72 10.74 6.36 8.09
C TRP A 72 11.22 7.78 7.79
N LEU A 73 11.94 8.42 8.71
CA LEU A 73 12.52 9.74 8.49
C LEU A 73 13.54 9.73 7.35
N ALA A 74 14.33 8.67 7.22
CA ALA A 74 15.25 8.50 6.11
C ALA A 74 14.52 8.36 4.77
N GLY A 75 13.45 7.55 4.72
CA GLY A 75 12.63 7.38 3.52
C GLY A 75 11.92 8.68 3.10
N LEU A 76 11.41 9.45 4.06
CA LEU A 76 10.79 10.75 3.78
C LEU A 76 11.79 11.76 3.21
N LYS A 77 13.01 11.80 3.73
CA LYS A 77 14.08 12.67 3.21
C LYS A 77 14.51 12.27 1.80
N GLU A 78 14.54 10.97 1.51
CA GLU A 78 14.84 10.48 0.17
C GLU A 78 13.74 10.86 -0.83
N LEU A 79 12.47 10.70 -0.44
CA LEU A 79 11.33 11.12 -1.23
C LEU A 79 11.40 12.62 -1.59
N GLU A 80 11.80 13.44 -0.62
CA GLU A 80 12.02 14.88 -0.81
C GLU A 80 13.20 15.19 -1.73
N LYS A 81 14.32 14.47 -1.58
CA LYS A 81 15.48 14.59 -2.47
C LYS A 81 15.12 14.27 -3.92
N GLN A 82 14.27 13.27 -4.13
CA GLN A 82 13.74 12.87 -5.43
C GLN A 82 12.62 13.82 -5.93
N GLN A 83 12.22 14.81 -5.13
CA GLN A 83 11.18 15.79 -5.43
C GLN A 83 9.81 15.18 -5.74
N LEU A 84 9.53 13.95 -5.26
CA LEU A 84 8.27 13.25 -5.53
C LEU A 84 7.05 13.97 -4.91
N SER A 85 7.26 14.75 -3.86
CA SER A 85 6.21 15.60 -3.27
C SER A 85 5.70 16.70 -4.17
N LYS A 86 6.48 17.11 -5.18
CA LYS A 86 6.04 18.11 -6.17
C LYS A 86 5.06 17.53 -7.18
N ILE A 87 4.95 16.20 -7.24
CA ILE A 87 4.11 15.49 -8.20
C ILE A 87 2.71 15.33 -7.63
N THR A 88 1.80 16.19 -8.06
CA THR A 88 0.42 16.25 -7.55
C THR A 88 -0.56 15.47 -8.42
N ASN A 89 -0.47 15.62 -9.74
CA ASN A 89 -1.35 14.99 -10.72
C ASN A 89 -0.50 14.30 -11.80
N PRO A 90 0.15 13.17 -11.49
CA PRO A 90 0.90 12.45 -12.50
C PRO A 90 -0.05 11.87 -13.55
N ASP A 91 0.37 11.86 -14.81
CA ASP A 91 -0.30 11.06 -15.85
C ASP A 91 0.04 9.56 -15.71
N PHE A 92 -0.58 8.73 -16.55
CA PHE A 92 -0.40 7.28 -16.51
C PHE A 92 1.05 6.84 -16.75
N GLU A 93 1.77 7.45 -17.70
CA GLU A 93 3.15 7.08 -18.02
C GLU A 93 4.11 7.51 -16.91
N GLN A 94 3.87 8.65 -16.29
CA GLN A 94 4.58 9.08 -15.08
C GLN A 94 4.34 8.08 -13.94
N LEU A 95 3.09 7.67 -13.70
CA LEU A 95 2.78 6.64 -12.70
C LEU A 95 3.49 5.33 -12.97
N LYS A 96 3.49 4.87 -14.22
CA LYS A 96 4.20 3.66 -14.65
C LYS A 96 5.69 3.74 -14.34
N ALA A 97 6.32 4.89 -14.61
CA ALA A 97 7.72 5.13 -14.28
C ALA A 97 7.96 5.08 -12.76
N TYR A 98 7.08 5.69 -11.95
CA TYR A 98 7.19 5.63 -10.50
C TYR A 98 6.97 4.23 -9.95
N VAL A 99 6.01 3.47 -10.48
CA VAL A 99 5.78 2.07 -10.13
C VAL A 99 7.03 1.25 -10.39
N ASN A 100 7.60 1.34 -11.60
CA ASN A 100 8.82 0.61 -11.95
C ASN A 100 10.01 1.01 -11.07
N ASN A 101 10.15 2.29 -10.72
CA ASN A 101 11.23 2.76 -9.85
C ASN A 101 11.07 2.31 -8.39
N ILE A 102 9.84 2.23 -7.88
CA ILE A 102 9.56 1.99 -6.45
C ILE A 102 9.36 0.49 -6.16
N LEU A 103 8.72 -0.24 -7.07
CA LEU A 103 8.39 -1.66 -6.91
C LEU A 103 9.31 -2.56 -7.74
N GLY A 104 10.04 -2.01 -8.72
CA GLY A 104 10.80 -2.80 -9.68
C GLY A 104 9.90 -3.41 -10.77
N PRO A 105 10.43 -4.37 -11.54
CA PRO A 105 9.65 -5.10 -12.54
C PRO A 105 8.57 -5.96 -11.88
N LEU A 106 7.39 -5.99 -12.49
CA LEU A 106 6.19 -6.72 -12.02
C LEU A 106 5.80 -7.81 -13.05
N ASP A 107 6.80 -8.54 -13.50
CA ASP A 107 6.62 -9.60 -14.50
C ASP A 107 6.12 -10.90 -13.87
N ASP A 108 6.49 -11.15 -12.61
CA ASP A 108 6.09 -12.32 -11.83
C ASP A 108 5.25 -11.93 -10.59
N PRO A 109 4.36 -12.82 -10.12
CA PRO A 109 3.62 -12.61 -8.87
C PRO A 109 4.52 -12.36 -7.65
N GLY A 110 4.23 -11.29 -6.90
CA GLY A 110 5.08 -10.73 -5.85
C GLY A 110 4.73 -11.22 -4.43
N THR A 111 4.54 -12.53 -4.24
CA THR A 111 3.97 -13.11 -3.00
C THR A 111 4.78 -12.88 -1.72
N ALA A 112 6.01 -12.36 -1.81
CA ALA A 112 6.91 -12.17 -0.68
C ALA A 112 7.73 -10.87 -0.75
N ASP A 113 7.14 -9.78 -1.25
CA ASP A 113 7.82 -8.48 -1.20
C ASP A 113 7.69 -7.83 0.19
N PHE A 114 8.79 -7.88 0.95
CA PHE A 114 8.91 -7.33 2.29
C PHE A 114 9.84 -6.11 2.31
N PRO A 115 9.36 -4.91 1.91
CA PRO A 115 10.19 -3.72 1.91
C PRO A 115 10.61 -3.32 3.33
N SER A 116 11.82 -2.77 3.44
CA SER A 116 12.30 -2.09 4.65
C SER A 116 11.34 -0.96 5.04
N LYS A 117 11.39 -0.49 6.30
CA LYS A 117 10.50 0.63 6.71
C LYS A 117 10.81 1.89 5.92
N LYS A 118 12.06 2.07 5.51
CA LYS A 118 12.50 3.15 4.64
C LYS A 118 11.80 3.09 3.27
N GLU A 119 11.84 1.94 2.60
CA GLU A 119 11.19 1.75 1.28
C GLU A 119 9.66 1.86 1.36
N LYS A 120 9.05 1.42 2.46
CA LYS A 120 7.61 1.56 2.69
C LYS A 120 7.12 3.01 2.59
N VAL A 121 7.97 4.00 2.87
CA VAL A 121 7.59 5.42 2.72
C VAL A 121 7.26 5.77 1.28
N ALA A 122 8.10 5.36 0.32
CA ALA A 122 7.87 5.60 -1.10
C ALA A 122 6.60 4.86 -1.58
N ARG A 123 6.34 3.67 -1.04
CA ARG A 123 5.13 2.90 -1.36
C ARG A 123 3.86 3.56 -0.80
N VAL A 124 3.90 4.09 0.43
CA VAL A 124 2.80 4.87 1.02
C VAL A 124 2.47 6.09 0.15
N TRP A 125 3.50 6.78 -0.35
CA TRP A 125 3.31 7.87 -1.30
C TRP A 125 2.68 7.40 -2.62
N LEU A 126 3.25 6.36 -3.22
CA LEU A 126 2.80 5.81 -4.50
C LEU A 126 1.32 5.41 -4.43
N ARG A 127 0.92 4.73 -3.35
CA ARG A 127 -0.48 4.42 -3.07
C ARG A 127 -1.39 5.64 -3.16
N GLY A 128 -0.96 6.77 -2.59
CA GLY A 128 -1.72 8.01 -2.61
C GLY A 128 -1.86 8.58 -4.02
N ARG A 129 -0.81 8.49 -4.84
CA ARG A 129 -0.83 8.94 -6.23
C ARG A 129 -1.73 8.04 -7.09
N LEU A 130 -1.65 6.72 -6.91
CA LEU A 130 -2.51 5.75 -7.59
C LEU A 130 -3.99 5.96 -7.26
N TYR A 131 -4.33 6.15 -5.98
CA TYR A 131 -5.72 6.48 -5.59
C TYR A 131 -6.19 7.81 -6.17
N HIS A 132 -5.34 8.83 -6.13
CA HIS A 132 -5.70 10.13 -6.69
C HIS A 132 -6.02 10.01 -8.17
N TYR A 133 -5.17 9.32 -8.93
CA TYR A 133 -5.38 9.04 -10.36
C TYR A 133 -6.64 8.22 -10.63
N LEU A 134 -6.89 7.17 -9.84
CA LEU A 134 -8.11 6.37 -10.01
C LEU A 134 -9.39 7.22 -9.78
N ASN A 135 -9.34 8.18 -8.86
CA ASN A 135 -10.44 9.10 -8.59
C ASN A 135 -10.60 10.22 -9.63
N THR A 136 -9.66 10.40 -10.56
CA THR A 136 -9.84 11.32 -11.70
C THR A 136 -10.59 10.68 -12.86
N LEU A 137 -11.12 9.46 -12.70
CA LEU A 137 -11.85 8.70 -13.72
C LEU A 137 -11.00 8.48 -14.99
N PRO A 138 -9.88 7.75 -14.88
CA PRO A 138 -8.98 7.52 -16.01
C PRO A 138 -9.65 6.64 -17.08
N PRO A 139 -9.04 6.55 -18.28
CA PRO A 139 -9.48 5.65 -19.33
C PRO A 139 -9.66 4.20 -18.84
N ARG A 140 -10.62 3.49 -19.42
CA ARG A 140 -11.06 2.16 -18.96
C ARG A 140 -9.94 1.12 -19.01
N GLU A 141 -9.05 1.24 -19.98
CA GLU A 141 -7.89 0.41 -20.22
C GLU A 141 -6.80 0.56 -19.15
N GLU A 142 -6.73 1.72 -18.49
CA GLU A 142 -5.72 1.98 -17.46
C GLU A 142 -6.15 1.48 -16.08
N ILE A 143 -7.46 1.48 -15.80
CA ILE A 143 -8.01 1.05 -14.50
C ILE A 143 -7.50 -0.32 -14.05
N PRO A 144 -7.56 -1.42 -14.85
CA PRO A 144 -7.08 -2.73 -14.39
C PRO A 144 -5.57 -2.73 -14.08
N VAL A 145 -4.79 -1.88 -14.75
CA VAL A 145 -3.35 -1.71 -14.46
C VAL A 145 -3.15 -1.03 -13.11
N ILE A 146 -3.90 0.03 -12.83
CA ILE A 146 -3.88 0.74 -11.55
C ILE A 146 -4.35 -0.17 -10.41
N LEU A 147 -5.41 -0.96 -10.60
CA LEU A 147 -5.92 -1.91 -9.61
C LEU A 147 -4.86 -2.96 -9.25
N TYR A 148 -4.18 -3.50 -10.25
CA TYR A 148 -3.05 -4.40 -10.04
C TYR A 148 -1.92 -3.71 -9.25
N TRP A 149 -1.49 -2.51 -9.63
CA TRP A 149 -0.44 -1.81 -8.87
C TRP A 149 -0.87 -1.49 -7.43
N LEU A 150 -2.13 -1.12 -7.21
CA LEU A 150 -2.68 -0.90 -5.88
C LEU A 150 -2.63 -2.16 -5.02
N SER A 151 -2.92 -3.34 -5.58
CA SER A 151 -2.87 -4.59 -4.81
C SER A 151 -1.46 -4.93 -4.33
N ILE A 152 -0.45 -4.77 -5.21
CA ILE A 152 0.96 -4.99 -4.86
C ILE A 152 1.41 -4.00 -3.77
N VAL A 153 1.08 -2.72 -3.96
CA VAL A 153 1.46 -1.66 -3.01
C VAL A 153 0.80 -1.89 -1.65
N ASP A 154 -0.51 -2.20 -1.60
CA ASP A 154 -1.22 -2.38 -0.33
C ASP A 154 -0.67 -3.56 0.47
N ARG A 155 -0.43 -4.72 -0.17
CA ARG A 155 0.15 -5.89 0.50
C ARG A 155 1.52 -5.58 1.12
N SER A 156 2.32 -4.78 0.43
CA SER A 156 3.68 -4.48 0.89
C SER A 156 3.78 -3.45 2.02
N ILE A 157 2.82 -2.52 2.11
CA ILE A 157 2.80 -1.50 3.17
C ILE A 157 2.30 -2.11 4.47
N ASP A 158 1.15 -2.78 4.43
CA ASP A 158 0.47 -3.31 5.59
C ASP A 158 -0.09 -4.70 5.34
N TYR A 159 0.53 -5.67 5.99
CA TYR A 159 0.05 -7.04 5.99
C TYR A 159 -1.11 -7.16 6.99
N SER A 160 -2.33 -7.40 6.48
CA SER A 160 -3.48 -7.79 7.30
C SER A 160 -4.06 -9.09 6.78
N PHE A 161 -4.02 -10.15 7.60
CA PHE A 161 -4.38 -11.52 7.23
C PHE A 161 -5.86 -11.73 6.90
N TYR A 162 -6.77 -10.84 7.35
CA TYR A 162 -8.19 -11.20 7.46
C TYR A 162 -9.08 -10.66 6.35
N TYR A 163 -8.82 -9.47 5.80
CA TYR A 163 -9.56 -8.89 4.67
C TYR A 163 -8.65 -7.87 3.97
N SER A 164 -7.86 -8.33 3.00
CA SER A 164 -6.92 -7.45 2.32
C SER A 164 -7.65 -6.65 1.23
N LEU A 165 -7.55 -5.33 1.32
CA LEU A 165 -8.00 -4.41 0.27
C LEU A 165 -7.35 -4.74 -1.09
N ALA A 166 -6.15 -5.31 -1.08
CA ALA A 166 -5.49 -5.83 -2.26
C ALA A 166 -6.29 -6.94 -2.97
N ASP A 167 -6.93 -7.84 -2.23
CA ASP A 167 -7.72 -8.93 -2.81
C ASP A 167 -8.96 -8.37 -3.50
N MET A 168 -9.56 -7.31 -2.93
CA MET A 168 -10.68 -6.61 -3.56
C MET A 168 -10.26 -5.98 -4.89
N TYR A 169 -9.07 -5.37 -4.98
CA TYR A 169 -8.57 -4.82 -6.24
C TYR A 169 -8.33 -5.87 -7.31
N LEU A 170 -7.73 -7.00 -6.93
CA LEU A 170 -7.49 -8.10 -7.84
C LEU A 170 -8.80 -8.71 -8.33
N LYS A 171 -9.78 -8.92 -7.43
CA LYS A 171 -11.11 -9.42 -7.80
C LYS A 171 -11.84 -8.44 -8.72
N GLU A 172 -11.84 -7.15 -8.43
CA GLU A 172 -12.45 -6.14 -9.29
C GLU A 172 -11.81 -6.13 -10.69
N CYS A 173 -10.47 -6.20 -10.76
CA CYS A 173 -9.72 -6.33 -12.00
C CYS A 173 -10.19 -7.55 -12.83
N MET A 174 -10.30 -8.73 -12.19
CA MET A 174 -10.73 -9.95 -12.87
C MET A 174 -12.20 -9.93 -13.30
N LEU A 175 -13.08 -9.35 -12.48
CA LEU A 175 -14.54 -9.40 -12.68
C LEU A 175 -15.03 -8.36 -13.69
N GLN A 176 -14.50 -7.13 -13.65
CA GLN A 176 -14.95 -6.02 -14.49
C GLN A 176 -14.13 -5.84 -15.78
N TYR A 177 -12.88 -6.30 -15.78
CA TYR A 177 -11.93 -6.11 -16.88
C TYR A 177 -11.42 -7.44 -17.43
N THR A 178 -12.28 -8.46 -17.47
CA THR A 178 -11.91 -9.85 -17.80
C THR A 178 -11.18 -10.03 -19.14
N SER A 179 -11.52 -9.24 -20.16
CA SER A 179 -10.85 -9.26 -21.47
C SER A 179 -9.48 -8.58 -21.48
N HIS A 180 -9.16 -7.78 -20.48
CA HIS A 180 -7.91 -7.03 -20.43
C HIS A 180 -6.72 -7.96 -20.11
N PRO A 181 -5.51 -7.75 -20.67
CA PRO A 181 -4.33 -8.56 -20.36
C PRO A 181 -4.00 -8.62 -18.86
N TYR A 182 -4.22 -7.52 -18.13
CA TYR A 182 -3.99 -7.49 -16.68
C TYR A 182 -4.95 -8.36 -15.89
N ALA A 183 -6.10 -8.80 -16.42
CA ALA A 183 -6.97 -9.71 -15.67
C ALA A 183 -6.29 -11.05 -15.37
N GLN A 184 -5.43 -11.54 -16.28
CA GLN A 184 -4.61 -12.73 -16.03
C GLN A 184 -3.54 -12.44 -14.98
N LYS A 185 -2.81 -11.32 -15.11
CA LYS A 185 -1.84 -10.90 -14.08
C LYS A 185 -2.48 -10.77 -12.69
N CYS A 186 -3.69 -10.22 -12.62
CA CYS A 186 -4.45 -10.09 -11.39
C CYS A 186 -4.84 -11.46 -10.81
N TYR A 187 -5.18 -12.42 -11.67
CA TYR A 187 -5.45 -13.80 -11.25
C TYR A 187 -4.18 -14.47 -10.73
N ASP A 188 -3.08 -14.38 -11.45
CA ASP A 188 -1.82 -15.05 -11.09
C ASP A 188 -1.31 -14.52 -9.73
N GLU A 189 -1.41 -13.21 -9.51
CA GLU A 189 -1.10 -12.55 -8.23
C GLU A 189 -2.06 -12.92 -7.09
N TYR A 190 -3.33 -13.18 -7.40
CA TYR A 190 -4.31 -13.64 -6.40
C TYR A 190 -4.09 -15.11 -6.05
N GLU A 191 -3.95 -15.99 -7.04
CA GLU A 191 -3.69 -17.43 -6.88
C GLU A 191 -2.39 -17.65 -6.12
N ALA A 192 -1.32 -16.94 -6.48
CA ALA A 192 -0.03 -17.07 -5.82
C ALA A 192 -0.11 -16.63 -4.34
N TYR A 193 -0.80 -15.52 -4.04
CA TYR A 193 -0.99 -15.05 -2.66
C TYR A 193 -1.83 -16.02 -1.83
N ILE A 194 -2.97 -16.48 -2.35
CA ILE A 194 -3.82 -17.46 -1.66
C ILE A 194 -3.03 -18.74 -1.40
N THR A 195 -2.33 -19.27 -2.41
CA THR A 195 -1.49 -20.45 -2.25
C THR A 195 -0.47 -20.24 -1.14
N PHE A 196 0.27 -19.12 -1.16
CA PHE A 196 1.25 -18.80 -0.13
C PHE A 196 0.64 -18.69 1.28
N SER A 197 -0.51 -18.04 1.42
CA SER A 197 -1.20 -17.86 2.71
C SER A 197 -1.72 -19.15 3.32
N TYR A 198 -2.04 -20.15 2.50
CA TYR A 198 -2.49 -21.48 2.93
C TYR A 198 -1.39 -22.55 2.83
N SER A 199 -0.18 -22.18 2.47
CA SER A 199 1.01 -23.04 2.51
C SER A 199 1.70 -22.98 3.88
N GLY A 200 2.20 -24.13 4.34
CA GLY A 200 3.01 -24.23 5.54
C GLY A 200 3.92 -25.46 5.52
N SER A 201 4.51 -25.79 6.66
CA SER A 201 5.43 -26.93 6.79
C SER A 201 4.80 -28.30 6.49
N ARG A 202 3.46 -28.38 6.47
CA ARG A 202 2.69 -29.60 6.17
C ARG A 202 2.16 -29.66 4.72
N GLY A 203 2.53 -28.70 3.88
CA GLY A 203 1.99 -28.54 2.52
C GLY A 203 1.00 -27.39 2.43
N THR A 204 0.17 -27.41 1.38
CA THR A 204 -0.84 -26.38 1.11
C THR A 204 -2.23 -26.94 1.37
N ASP A 205 -3.02 -26.24 2.18
CA ASP A 205 -4.39 -26.62 2.55
C ASP A 205 -5.35 -25.45 2.34
N ILE A 206 -5.84 -25.30 1.10
CA ILE A 206 -6.77 -24.24 0.71
C ILE A 206 -8.20 -24.74 0.95
N PRO A 207 -9.03 -24.01 1.70
CA PRO A 207 -10.45 -24.35 1.90
C PRO A 207 -11.22 -24.52 0.58
N ASP A 208 -12.17 -25.45 0.55
CA ASP A 208 -12.92 -25.82 -0.67
C ASP A 208 -13.62 -24.61 -1.32
N ASP A 209 -14.19 -23.71 -0.52
CA ASP A 209 -14.85 -22.50 -1.00
C ASP A 209 -13.90 -21.53 -1.72
N ILE A 210 -12.67 -21.41 -1.21
CA ILE A 210 -11.60 -20.61 -1.83
C ILE A 210 -11.07 -21.30 -3.09
N ALA A 211 -10.92 -22.63 -3.07
CA ALA A 211 -10.48 -23.40 -4.23
C ALA A 211 -11.49 -23.31 -5.39
N ASP A 212 -12.78 -23.39 -5.09
CA ASP A 212 -13.86 -23.21 -6.06
C ASP A 212 -13.88 -21.78 -6.63
N GLU A 213 -13.67 -20.77 -5.78
CA GLU A 213 -13.54 -19.37 -6.24
C GLU A 213 -12.35 -19.20 -7.20
N LEU A 214 -11.16 -19.71 -6.85
CA LEU A 214 -9.99 -19.67 -7.71
C LEU A 214 -10.27 -20.31 -9.07
N LYS A 215 -10.86 -21.51 -9.07
CA LYS A 215 -11.22 -22.21 -10.31
C LYS A 215 -12.19 -21.39 -11.17
N ALA A 216 -13.22 -20.79 -10.56
CA ALA A 216 -14.20 -19.97 -11.27
C ALA A 216 -13.54 -18.71 -11.88
N LEU A 217 -12.70 -18.02 -11.12
CA LEU A 217 -11.96 -16.85 -11.59
C LEU A 217 -10.99 -17.20 -12.72
N LYS A 218 -10.27 -18.34 -12.61
CA LYS A 218 -9.35 -18.83 -13.64
C LYS A 218 -10.05 -19.02 -14.98
N VAL A 219 -11.15 -19.77 -14.98
CA VAL A 219 -11.94 -20.02 -16.19
C VAL A 219 -12.39 -18.69 -16.80
N ARG A 220 -12.87 -17.76 -15.97
CA ARG A 220 -13.34 -16.46 -16.42
C ARG A 220 -12.26 -15.66 -17.13
N VAL A 221 -11.07 -15.49 -16.55
CA VAL A 221 -10.02 -14.61 -17.10
C VAL A 221 -9.22 -15.23 -18.25
N TYR A 222 -9.11 -16.57 -18.27
CA TYR A 222 -8.36 -17.29 -19.30
C TYR A 222 -9.21 -17.69 -20.52
N SER A 223 -10.53 -17.81 -20.37
CA SER A 223 -11.43 -18.13 -21.50
C SER A 223 -11.98 -16.89 -22.20
N ALA A 224 -11.77 -15.69 -21.66
CA ALA A 224 -12.27 -14.46 -22.26
C ALA A 224 -11.43 -14.04 -23.48
N PRO A 225 -12.06 -13.64 -24.60
CA PRO A 225 -11.36 -13.08 -25.74
C PRO A 225 -10.66 -11.78 -25.32
N LYS A 226 -9.40 -11.63 -25.70
CA LYS A 226 -8.59 -10.44 -25.36
C LYS A 226 -8.94 -9.29 -26.30
N GLN A 227 -9.09 -8.10 -25.72
CA GLN A 227 -9.33 -6.83 -26.41
C GLN A 227 -8.04 -6.04 -26.51
#